data_AF-A0A9W4M4J6-F1
#
_entry.id   AF-A0A9W4M4J6-F1
#
_cell.length_a   1.000
_cell.length_b   1.000
_cell.length_c   1.000
_cell.angle_alpha   90.00
_cell.angle_beta   90.00
_cell.angle_gamma   90.00
#
_symmetry.space_group_name_H-M   'P 1'
#
loop_
_entity.id
_entity.type
_entity.pdbx_description
1 polymer ?
#
loop_
_entity_poly.entity_id
_entity_poly.type
_entity_poly.pdbx_seq_one_letter_code
_entity_poly.pdbx_strand_id
1 'polypeptide(L)'
;MTTETPVRAEISRDASAVLHCLPQMGSVMLTTRHGGATHERIGPVETVSAEGDIVRCRGAAHDSRIAVGEVASVVVDRSGRMKDMVLPRLDFQNAEGEALFSIIGMAGLEPFDTGLAPLGAGKPLPEPEKPAREPATFEEGDPGMLAFEAAREGGEPISITLTRPGVVQSWQGVVAAVKPGMGFINVMQPDFHLHLRGGSVAGWRRRDESDAIVLEAENAGGELIGLSVRGPAAVFSKF
;
A
#
# COMPACT_ATOMS: atom_id res chain seq x y z
N MET A 1 13.31 20.26 30.78
CA MET A 1 13.67 18.89 30.38
C MET A 1 13.09 18.69 29.00
N THR A 2 13.90 18.74 27.94
CA THR A 2 13.46 18.36 26.60
C THR A 2 13.22 16.85 26.65
N THR A 3 11.95 16.44 26.72
CA THR A 3 11.56 15.04 26.58
C THR A 3 12.03 14.58 25.21
N GLU A 4 13.03 13.69 25.20
CA GLU A 4 13.59 13.13 23.98
C GLU A 4 12.49 12.36 23.24
N THR A 5 12.33 12.64 21.94
CA THR A 5 11.32 11.96 21.12
C THR A 5 11.65 10.47 21.04
N PRO A 6 10.74 9.57 21.43
CA PRO A 6 11.01 8.14 21.41
C PRO A 6 11.22 7.63 19.98
N VAL A 7 12.18 6.72 19.81
CA VAL A 7 12.44 6.05 18.52
C VAL A 7 11.19 5.31 18.05
N ARG A 8 10.48 4.65 18.96
CA ARG A 8 9.22 3.96 18.69
C ARG A 8 8.16 4.30 19.74
N ALA A 9 6.94 4.63 19.29
CA ALA A 9 5.87 5.07 20.18
C ALA A 9 4.47 4.80 19.60
N GLU A 10 3.49 4.58 20.46
CA GLU A 10 2.06 4.70 20.12
C GLU A 10 1.69 6.19 20.17
N ILE A 11 1.34 6.79 19.03
CA ILE A 11 1.18 8.25 18.91
C ILE A 11 -0.25 8.73 19.19
N SER A 12 -1.25 8.00 18.71
CA SER A 12 -2.65 8.36 18.85
C SER A 12 -3.53 7.13 18.62
N ARG A 13 -4.68 7.10 19.28
CA ARG A 13 -5.77 6.16 18.97
C ARG A 13 -6.74 6.72 17.94
N ASP A 14 -6.70 8.02 17.71
CA ASP A 14 -7.45 8.66 16.62
C ASP A 14 -6.62 8.57 15.34
N ALA A 15 -6.86 7.49 14.59
CA ALA A 15 -6.21 7.27 13.29
C ALA A 15 -6.57 8.35 12.27
N SER A 16 -7.78 8.92 12.35
CA SER A 16 -8.20 10.02 11.47
C SER A 16 -7.32 11.24 11.70
N ALA A 17 -7.08 11.64 12.96
CA ALA A 17 -6.20 12.75 13.28
C ALA A 17 -4.77 12.56 12.72
N VAL A 18 -4.22 11.34 12.80
CA VAL A 18 -2.89 11.03 12.22
C VAL A 18 -2.90 11.17 10.69
N LEU A 19 -3.93 10.64 10.02
CA LEU A 19 -4.04 10.73 8.56
C LEU A 19 -4.13 12.19 8.09
N HIS A 20 -4.80 13.07 8.84
CA HIS A 20 -4.89 14.50 8.48
C HIS A 20 -3.55 15.25 8.58
N CYS A 21 -2.53 14.68 9.22
CA CYS A 21 -1.18 15.24 9.24
C CYS A 21 -0.36 14.95 7.96
N LEU A 22 -0.77 13.96 7.15
CA LEU A 22 0.01 13.49 5.99
C LEU A 22 0.39 14.57 4.97
N PRO A 23 -0.46 15.57 4.65
CA PRO A 23 -0.09 16.61 3.70
C PRO A 23 1.12 17.46 4.12
N GLN A 24 1.49 17.46 5.40
CA GLN A 24 2.66 18.21 5.90
C GLN A 24 3.96 17.40 5.91
N MET A 25 3.92 16.12 5.57
CA MET A 25 5.07 15.21 5.68
C MET A 25 5.92 15.13 4.40
N GLY A 26 5.62 15.96 3.40
CA GLY A 26 6.25 15.89 2.08
C GLY A 26 5.85 14.61 1.33
N SER A 27 6.80 14.01 0.61
CA SER A 27 6.57 12.73 -0.06
C SER A 27 6.51 11.59 0.95
N VAL A 28 5.49 10.75 0.83
CA VAL A 28 5.32 9.53 1.64
C VAL A 28 5.06 8.32 0.75
N MET A 29 5.29 7.13 1.30
CA MET A 29 4.87 5.87 0.70
C MET A 29 3.75 5.24 1.53
N LEU A 30 2.56 5.12 0.96
CA LEU A 30 1.46 4.34 1.54
C LEU A 30 1.57 2.89 1.03
N THR A 31 1.98 1.99 1.90
CA THR A 31 2.15 0.56 1.59
C THR A 31 1.05 -0.26 2.24
N THR A 32 0.38 -1.08 1.43
CA THR A 32 -0.66 -2.03 1.87
C THR A 32 -0.28 -3.41 1.38
N ARG A 33 -0.40 -4.42 2.26
CA ARG A 33 -0.11 -5.83 1.92
C ARG A 33 -1.34 -6.69 2.19
N HIS A 34 -1.72 -7.51 1.20
CA HIS A 34 -2.78 -8.49 1.33
C HIS A 34 -2.68 -9.56 0.25
N GLY A 35 -3.02 -10.80 0.57
CA GLY A 35 -3.16 -11.84 -0.46
C GLY A 35 -1.89 -12.15 -1.27
N GLY A 36 -0.71 -11.86 -0.73
CA GLY A 36 0.57 -12.00 -1.45
C GLY A 36 0.96 -10.79 -2.30
N ALA A 37 0.10 -9.78 -2.43
CA ALA A 37 0.40 -8.50 -3.07
C ALA A 37 0.88 -7.46 -2.04
N THR A 38 1.90 -6.68 -2.39
CA THR A 38 2.26 -5.42 -1.73
C THR A 38 2.05 -4.28 -2.72
N HIS A 39 1.20 -3.33 -2.37
CA HIS A 39 0.83 -2.19 -3.20
C HIS A 39 1.32 -0.91 -2.52
N GLU A 40 2.19 -0.16 -3.20
CA GLU A 40 2.87 1.01 -2.65
C GLU A 40 2.59 2.24 -3.52
N ARG A 41 2.03 3.29 -2.92
CA ARG A 41 1.82 4.59 -3.57
C ARG A 41 2.79 5.61 -3.01
N ILE A 42 3.56 6.28 -3.87
CA ILE A 42 4.70 7.11 -3.50
C ILE A 42 4.52 8.53 -4.03
N GLY A 43 4.52 9.50 -3.14
CA GLY A 43 4.39 10.92 -3.46
C GLY A 43 3.75 11.72 -2.34
N PRO A 44 3.51 13.03 -2.53
CA PRO A 44 2.80 13.84 -1.55
C PRO A 44 1.32 13.44 -1.49
N VAL A 45 0.78 13.36 -0.27
CA VAL A 45 -0.68 13.32 -0.08
C VAL A 45 -1.19 14.76 -0.16
N GLU A 46 -1.98 15.08 -1.17
CA GLU A 46 -2.42 16.46 -1.41
C GLU A 46 -3.61 16.82 -0.51
N THR A 47 -4.57 15.90 -0.38
CA THR A 47 -5.78 16.13 0.41
C THR A 47 -6.13 14.91 1.24
N VAL A 48 -6.64 15.19 2.45
CA VAL A 48 -7.22 14.19 3.34
C VAL A 48 -8.60 14.68 3.75
N SER A 49 -9.60 13.82 3.61
CA SER A 49 -10.99 14.13 3.96
C SER A 49 -11.64 12.96 4.67
N ALA A 50 -12.48 13.21 5.66
CA ALA A 50 -13.27 12.19 6.34
C ALA A 50 -14.76 12.31 5.97
N GLU A 51 -15.39 11.16 5.73
CA GLU A 51 -16.85 11.01 5.58
C GLU A 51 -17.30 9.86 6.48
N GLY A 52 -17.83 10.20 7.66
CA GLY A 52 -18.03 9.22 8.73
C GLY A 52 -16.72 8.57 9.14
N ASP A 53 -16.70 7.24 9.21
CA ASP A 53 -15.51 6.45 9.57
C ASP A 53 -14.58 6.17 8.39
N ILE A 54 -14.84 6.76 7.21
CA ILE A 54 -14.00 6.59 6.02
C ILE A 54 -13.15 7.83 5.81
N VAL A 55 -11.83 7.69 5.94
CA VAL A 55 -10.86 8.69 5.54
C VAL A 55 -10.37 8.41 4.12
N ARG A 56 -10.25 9.45 3.31
CA ARG A 56 -9.71 9.38 1.95
C ARG A 56 -8.42 10.17 1.88
N CYS A 57 -7.36 9.57 1.36
CA CYS A 57 -6.13 10.26 0.99
C CYS A 57 -6.09 10.36 -0.53
N ARG A 58 -5.93 11.58 -1.05
CA ARG A 58 -5.97 11.86 -2.50
C ARG A 58 -4.82 12.76 -2.93
N GLY A 59 -4.47 12.65 -4.21
CA GLY A 59 -3.53 13.49 -4.93
C GLY A 59 -3.12 12.78 -6.23
N ALA A 60 -2.21 13.37 -7.00
CA ALA A 60 -1.69 12.72 -8.20
C ALA A 60 -1.09 11.33 -7.91
N ALA A 61 -0.44 11.18 -6.74
CA ALA A 61 0.20 9.95 -6.31
C ALA A 61 -0.64 9.06 -5.40
N HIS A 62 -1.81 9.49 -4.93
CA HIS A 62 -2.57 8.74 -3.91
C HIS A 62 -4.05 8.69 -4.25
N ASP A 63 -4.63 7.50 -4.13
CA ASP A 63 -6.08 7.27 -4.12
C ASP A 63 -6.36 6.12 -3.16
N SER A 64 -6.76 6.45 -1.93
CA SER A 64 -7.07 5.46 -0.91
C SER A 64 -8.34 5.79 -0.13
N ARG A 65 -8.98 4.73 0.38
CA ARG A 65 -10.10 4.79 1.32
C ARG A 65 -9.76 3.91 2.51
N ILE A 66 -9.80 4.50 3.69
CA ILE A 66 -9.38 3.87 4.95
C ILE A 66 -10.54 3.92 5.91
N ALA A 67 -11.04 2.77 6.35
CA ALA A 67 -12.01 2.69 7.43
C ALA A 67 -11.27 2.78 8.77
N VAL A 68 -11.27 3.98 9.37
CA VAL A 68 -10.50 4.25 10.59
C VAL A 68 -11.02 3.49 11.81
N GLY A 69 -12.27 3.01 11.78
CA GLY A 69 -12.83 2.13 12.81
C GLY A 69 -12.14 0.76 12.91
N GLU A 70 -11.44 0.32 11.86
CA GLU A 70 -10.65 -0.92 11.87
C GLU A 70 -9.27 -0.72 12.52
N VAL A 71 -8.83 0.54 12.69
CA VAL A 71 -7.53 0.87 13.29
C VAL A 71 -7.66 0.97 14.80
N ALA A 72 -7.02 0.06 15.52
CA ALA A 72 -6.99 0.06 16.99
C ALA A 72 -5.86 0.92 17.57
N SER A 73 -4.74 1.04 16.85
CA SER A 73 -3.58 1.83 17.29
C SER A 73 -2.75 2.34 16.12
N VAL A 74 -2.02 3.43 16.36
CA VAL A 74 -1.04 3.96 15.40
C VAL A 74 0.33 4.04 16.06
N VAL A 75 1.29 3.32 15.49
CA VAL A 75 2.66 3.22 15.99
C VAL A 75 3.61 3.94 15.05
N VAL A 76 4.38 4.88 15.58
CA VAL A 76 5.51 5.48 14.88
C VAL A 76 6.79 4.72 15.18
N ASP A 77 7.62 4.52 14.15
CA ASP A 77 8.97 3.95 14.24
C ASP A 77 9.95 4.81 13.43
N ARG A 78 10.98 5.33 14.09
CA ARG A 78 12.03 6.20 13.53
C ARG A 78 13.36 5.48 13.34
N SER A 79 13.40 4.16 13.52
CA SER A 79 14.60 3.33 13.39
C SER A 79 14.94 3.00 11.93
N GLY A 80 13.97 3.11 11.02
CA GLY A 80 14.15 2.86 9.59
C GLY A 80 15.28 3.69 8.99
N ARG A 81 16.15 3.05 8.20
CA ARG A 81 17.27 3.69 7.51
C ARG A 81 17.35 3.22 6.07
N MET A 82 17.62 4.14 5.15
CA MET A 82 18.04 3.87 3.78
C MET A 82 19.32 4.66 3.52
N LYS A 83 20.47 3.96 3.50
CA LYS A 83 21.79 4.60 3.55
C LYS A 83 21.85 5.55 4.75
N ASP A 84 22.16 6.83 4.53
CA ASP A 84 22.27 7.85 5.58
C ASP A 84 20.92 8.48 5.95
N MET A 85 19.85 8.21 5.20
CA MET A 85 18.54 8.82 5.42
C MET A 85 17.70 7.99 6.41
N VAL A 86 17.12 8.68 7.39
CA VAL A 86 16.07 8.13 8.25
C VAL A 86 14.77 8.05 7.45
N LEU A 87 14.17 6.87 7.40
CA LEU A 87 12.84 6.65 6.83
C LEU A 87 11.87 6.33 7.97
N PRO A 88 11.26 7.36 8.60
CA PRO A 88 10.30 7.12 9.66
C PRO A 88 9.05 6.45 9.09
N ARG A 89 8.36 5.67 9.92
CA ARG A 89 7.24 4.84 9.54
C ARG A 89 6.10 5.01 10.54
N LEU A 90 4.87 5.07 10.06
CA LEU A 90 3.65 4.86 10.84
C LEU A 90 3.05 3.52 10.44
N ASP A 91 2.75 2.67 11.41
CA ASP A 91 1.97 1.46 11.27
C ASP A 91 0.57 1.68 11.86
N PHE A 92 -0.45 1.52 11.03
CA PHE A 92 -1.85 1.60 11.44
C PHE A 92 -2.33 0.18 11.70
N GLN A 93 -2.49 -0.21 12.97
CA GLN A 93 -2.66 -1.59 13.38
C GLN A 93 -4.09 -1.92 13.76
N ASN A 94 -4.51 -3.16 13.53
CA ASN A 94 -5.76 -3.71 14.06
C ASN A 94 -5.64 -4.07 15.55
N ALA A 95 -6.71 -4.63 16.12
CA ALA A 95 -6.75 -5.04 17.53
C ALA A 95 -5.71 -6.11 17.89
N GLU A 96 -5.28 -6.90 16.91
CA GLU A 96 -4.26 -7.94 17.05
C GLU A 96 -2.82 -7.41 16.90
N GLY A 97 -2.65 -6.13 16.57
CA GLY A 97 -1.33 -5.51 16.34
C GLY A 97 -0.76 -5.74 14.94
N GLU A 98 -1.51 -6.34 14.02
CA GLU A 98 -1.15 -6.44 12.60
C GLU A 98 -1.31 -5.07 11.92
N ALA A 99 -0.28 -4.62 11.21
CA ALA A 99 -0.37 -3.41 10.40
C ALA A 99 -1.34 -3.63 9.22
N LEU A 100 -2.46 -2.90 9.22
CA LEU A 100 -3.41 -2.85 8.11
C LEU A 100 -2.77 -2.20 6.87
N PHE A 101 -2.05 -1.11 7.12
CA PHE A 101 -1.24 -0.38 6.15
C PHE A 101 -0.17 0.43 6.89
N SER A 102 0.78 0.96 6.15
CA SER A 102 1.85 1.79 6.72
C SER A 102 2.14 3.01 5.86
N ILE A 103 2.61 4.07 6.50
CA ILE A 103 3.11 5.28 5.87
C ILE A 103 4.60 5.38 6.14
N ILE A 104 5.42 5.50 5.09
CA ILE A 104 6.87 5.72 5.23
C ILE A 104 7.18 7.14 4.75
N GLY A 105 7.86 7.93 5.58
CA GLY A 105 8.28 9.29 5.25
C GLY A 105 9.45 9.30 4.26
N MET A 106 9.14 9.48 2.97
CA MET A 106 10.14 9.49 1.89
C MET A 106 10.92 10.81 1.83
N ALA A 107 10.40 11.87 2.44
CA ALA A 107 11.09 13.15 2.62
C ALA A 107 12.01 13.19 3.86
N GLY A 108 12.15 12.07 4.59
CA GLY A 108 13.00 11.98 5.76
C GLY A 108 12.31 12.36 7.08
N LEU A 109 13.10 12.46 8.13
CA LEU A 109 12.60 12.59 9.51
C LEU A 109 11.98 13.96 9.83
N GLU A 110 12.59 15.05 9.37
CA GLU A 110 12.17 16.40 9.77
C GLU A 110 10.73 16.76 9.33
N PRO A 111 10.33 16.61 8.04
CA PRO A 111 8.94 16.89 7.65
C PRO A 111 7.94 15.95 8.36
N PHE A 112 8.35 14.71 8.60
CA PHE A 112 7.53 13.71 9.26
C PHE A 112 7.22 14.07 10.70
N ASP A 113 8.24 14.42 11.49
CA ASP A 113 8.08 14.83 12.88
C ASP A 113 7.38 16.19 12.99
N THR A 114 7.62 17.10 12.03
CA THR A 114 6.86 18.36 11.94
C THR A 114 5.36 18.09 11.81
N GLY A 115 4.96 17.18 10.91
CA GLY A 115 3.56 16.80 10.72
C GLY A 115 2.94 16.14 11.95
N LEU A 116 3.71 15.35 12.70
CA LEU A 116 3.24 14.64 13.91
C LEU A 116 3.28 15.49 15.18
N ALA A 117 3.99 16.62 15.20
CA ALA A 117 4.15 17.45 16.39
C ALA A 117 2.84 17.79 17.14
N PRO A 118 1.70 18.08 16.46
CA PRO A 118 0.42 18.34 17.14
C PRO A 118 -0.13 17.15 17.95
N LEU A 119 0.29 15.93 17.65
CA LEU A 119 -0.15 14.70 18.31
C LEU A 119 0.72 14.34 19.52
N GLY A 120 1.85 15.03 19.69
CA GLY A 120 2.81 14.77 20.76
C GLY A 120 3.73 13.58 20.52
N ALA A 121 4.59 13.30 21.49
CA ALA A 121 5.64 12.30 21.39
C ALA A 121 5.13 10.84 21.43
N GLY A 122 3.89 10.63 21.86
CA GLY A 122 3.31 9.31 22.07
C GLY A 122 3.85 8.57 23.30
N LYS A 123 3.31 7.38 23.53
CA LYS A 123 3.75 6.45 24.58
C LYS A 123 4.89 5.57 24.05
N PRO A 124 6.09 5.57 24.66
CA PRO A 124 7.19 4.74 24.21
C PRO A 124 6.82 3.26 24.14
N LEU A 125 7.34 2.57 23.12
CA LEU A 125 7.19 1.14 22.90
C LEU A 125 8.56 0.46 22.78
N PRO A 126 8.67 -0.84 23.12
CA PRO A 126 9.89 -1.60 22.89
C PRO A 126 10.20 -1.73 21.39
N GLU A 127 11.42 -2.16 21.07
CA GLU A 127 11.81 -2.49 19.70
C GLU A 127 10.87 -3.58 19.12
N PRO A 128 10.46 -3.48 17.85
CA PRO A 128 9.58 -4.48 17.27
C PRO A 128 10.35 -5.78 17.00
N GLU A 129 9.71 -6.92 17.25
CA GLU A 129 10.23 -8.19 16.76
C GLU A 129 10.11 -8.24 15.23
N LYS A 130 11.20 -8.64 14.56
CA LYS A 130 11.17 -8.86 13.11
C LYS A 130 10.51 -10.20 12.84
N PRO A 131 9.35 -10.26 12.18
CA PRO A 131 8.75 -11.53 11.83
C PRO A 131 9.63 -12.26 10.81
N ALA A 132 9.74 -13.57 10.98
CA ALA A 132 10.35 -14.43 9.97
C ALA A 132 9.54 -14.32 8.67
N ARG A 133 10.24 -14.24 7.53
CA ARG A 133 9.61 -14.21 6.20
C ARG A 133 10.06 -15.44 5.44
N GLU A 134 9.10 -16.19 4.94
CA GLU A 134 9.39 -17.25 4.00
C GLU A 134 9.83 -16.66 2.66
N PRO A 135 10.94 -17.16 2.07
CA PRO A 135 11.36 -16.76 0.73
C PRO A 135 10.22 -16.92 -0.27
N ALA A 136 10.07 -15.95 -1.16
CA ALA A 136 9.15 -16.09 -2.29
C ALA A 136 9.82 -16.93 -3.38
N THR A 137 9.02 -17.75 -4.05
CA THR A 137 9.42 -18.52 -5.24
C THR A 137 8.59 -18.05 -6.43
N PHE A 138 9.17 -18.14 -7.62
CA PHE A 138 8.52 -17.76 -8.87
C PHE A 138 8.81 -18.84 -9.91
N GLU A 139 7.79 -19.17 -10.70
CA GLU A 139 7.87 -20.13 -11.80
C GLU A 139 7.61 -19.43 -13.13
N GLU A 140 8.31 -19.85 -14.18
CA GLU A 140 8.05 -19.31 -15.52
C GLU A 140 6.61 -19.64 -15.96
N GLY A 141 5.89 -18.64 -16.46
CA GLY A 141 4.48 -18.79 -16.82
C GLY A 141 3.50 -18.63 -15.64
N ASP A 142 3.93 -18.10 -14.50
CA ASP A 142 3.08 -17.79 -13.35
C ASP A 142 1.78 -17.04 -13.78
N PRO A 143 0.57 -17.57 -13.46
CA PRO A 143 -0.71 -16.94 -13.83
C PRO A 143 -0.88 -15.51 -13.33
N GLY A 144 -0.20 -15.14 -12.24
CA GLY A 144 -0.18 -13.78 -11.72
C GLY A 144 0.39 -12.75 -12.70
N MET A 145 1.19 -13.16 -13.68
CA MET A 145 1.74 -12.23 -14.69
C MET A 145 0.72 -11.82 -15.74
N LEU A 146 -0.27 -12.66 -16.03
CA LEU A 146 -1.10 -12.56 -17.23
C LEU A 146 -1.78 -11.19 -17.36
N ALA A 147 -2.39 -10.69 -16.28
CA ALA A 147 -3.12 -9.42 -16.33
C ALA A 147 -2.19 -8.23 -16.56
N PHE A 148 -0.99 -8.25 -15.97
CA PHE A 148 -0.02 -7.17 -16.10
C PHE A 148 0.67 -7.19 -17.47
N GLU A 149 0.96 -8.37 -18.02
CA GLU A 149 1.49 -8.49 -19.38
C GLU A 149 0.47 -8.04 -20.42
N ALA A 150 -0.82 -8.41 -20.26
CA ALA A 150 -1.88 -7.90 -21.12
C ALA A 150 -2.00 -6.37 -21.04
N ALA A 151 -1.93 -5.79 -19.83
CA ALA A 151 -1.92 -4.34 -19.64
C ALA A 151 -0.70 -3.67 -20.32
N ARG A 152 0.48 -4.28 -20.20
CA ARG A 152 1.71 -3.80 -20.85
C ARG A 152 1.64 -3.87 -22.38
N GLU A 153 1.14 -4.97 -22.93
CA GLU A 153 0.93 -5.14 -24.38
C GLU A 153 -0.10 -4.17 -24.92
N GLY A 154 -1.18 -3.93 -24.19
CA GLY A 154 -2.25 -3.01 -24.58
C GLY A 154 -1.80 -1.55 -24.60
N GLY A 155 -0.89 -1.15 -23.70
CA GLY A 155 -0.34 0.21 -23.66
C GLY A 155 -1.32 1.31 -23.26
N GLU A 156 -2.52 0.93 -22.79
CA GLU A 156 -3.58 1.84 -22.35
C GLU A 156 -3.57 2.00 -20.82
N PRO A 157 -4.12 3.12 -20.29
CA PRO A 157 -4.29 3.29 -18.85
C PRO A 157 -5.22 2.22 -18.26
N ILE A 158 -4.74 1.59 -17.19
CA ILE A 158 -5.50 0.65 -16.36
C ILE A 158 -5.47 1.10 -14.90
N SER A 159 -6.36 0.54 -14.09
CA SER A 159 -6.32 0.67 -12.63
C SER A 159 -5.87 -0.64 -11.99
N ILE A 160 -4.93 -0.57 -11.05
CA ILE A 160 -4.56 -1.68 -10.17
C ILE A 160 -5.05 -1.31 -8.77
N THR A 161 -5.86 -2.16 -8.17
CA THR A 161 -6.45 -1.90 -6.85
C THR A 161 -6.18 -3.06 -5.91
N LEU A 162 -5.71 -2.75 -4.70
CA LEU A 162 -5.62 -3.69 -3.60
C LEU A 162 -6.66 -3.34 -2.54
N THR A 163 -7.52 -4.30 -2.23
CA THR A 163 -8.54 -4.23 -1.19
C THR A 163 -8.24 -5.24 -0.10
N ARG A 164 -8.29 -4.79 1.16
CA ARG A 164 -8.34 -5.64 2.35
C ARG A 164 -9.29 -5.00 3.37
N PRO A 165 -9.74 -5.73 4.41
CA PRO A 165 -10.50 -5.12 5.50
C PRO A 165 -9.80 -3.85 6.01
N GLY A 166 -10.54 -2.74 6.05
CA GLY A 166 -10.05 -1.44 6.48
C GLY A 166 -9.39 -0.57 5.42
N VAL A 167 -8.90 -1.10 4.29
CA VAL A 167 -8.10 -0.32 3.32
C VAL A 167 -8.38 -0.72 1.88
N VAL A 168 -8.72 0.27 1.06
CA VAL A 168 -8.68 0.18 -0.40
C VAL A 168 -7.67 1.18 -0.91
N GLN A 169 -6.76 0.74 -1.78
CA GLN A 169 -5.78 1.61 -2.42
C GLN A 169 -5.71 1.30 -3.91
N SER A 170 -5.67 2.35 -4.73
CA SER A 170 -5.66 2.26 -6.18
C SER A 170 -4.51 3.05 -6.80
N TRP A 171 -3.99 2.52 -7.90
CA TRP A 171 -3.16 3.21 -8.86
C TRP A 171 -3.86 3.24 -10.21
N GLN A 172 -3.63 4.27 -11.01
CA GLN A 172 -4.04 4.34 -12.40
C GLN A 172 -2.89 4.82 -13.29
N GLY A 173 -2.68 4.14 -14.41
CA GLY A 173 -1.67 4.53 -15.38
C GLY A 173 -1.36 3.42 -16.39
N VAL A 174 -0.33 3.64 -17.20
CA VAL A 174 0.13 2.68 -18.20
C VAL A 174 1.21 1.78 -17.60
N VAL A 175 1.04 0.46 -17.72
CA VAL A 175 2.05 -0.51 -17.28
C VAL A 175 3.19 -0.54 -18.29
N ALA A 176 4.30 0.15 -17.99
CA ALA A 176 5.45 0.20 -18.90
C ALA A 176 6.27 -1.11 -18.96
N ALA A 177 6.41 -1.80 -17.82
CA ALA A 177 7.18 -3.03 -17.72
C ALA A 177 6.65 -3.92 -16.59
N VAL A 178 6.74 -5.23 -16.80
CA VAL A 178 6.50 -6.26 -15.79
C VAL A 178 7.82 -7.01 -15.61
N LYS A 179 8.29 -7.11 -14.38
CA LYS A 179 9.62 -7.68 -14.08
C LYS A 179 9.51 -8.77 -13.02
N PRO A 180 9.73 -10.05 -13.37
CA PRO A 180 9.93 -11.07 -12.36
C PRO A 180 11.30 -10.87 -11.69
N GLY A 181 11.39 -11.15 -10.39
CA GLY A 181 12.65 -11.04 -9.65
C GLY A 181 12.49 -11.40 -8.17
N MET A 182 13.46 -12.13 -7.61
CA MET A 182 13.50 -12.54 -6.21
C MET A 182 12.21 -13.24 -5.71
N GLY A 183 11.52 -13.97 -6.59
CA GLY A 183 10.26 -14.64 -6.27
C GLY A 183 9.01 -13.76 -6.37
N PHE A 184 9.12 -12.56 -6.93
CA PHE A 184 7.99 -11.63 -7.11
C PHE A 184 7.80 -11.24 -8.58
N ILE A 185 6.56 -10.96 -8.95
CA ILE A 185 6.16 -10.23 -10.15
C ILE A 185 6.05 -8.76 -9.77
N ASN A 186 6.75 -7.90 -10.50
CA ASN A 186 6.87 -6.49 -10.14
C ASN A 186 6.35 -5.56 -11.24
N VAL A 187 5.57 -4.55 -10.86
CA VAL A 187 5.23 -3.38 -11.69
C VAL A 187 5.78 -2.16 -10.98
N MET A 188 6.70 -1.44 -11.62
CA MET A 188 7.41 -0.32 -11.01
C MET A 188 7.24 0.94 -11.85
N GLN A 189 6.61 1.95 -11.25
CA GLN A 189 6.40 3.29 -11.78
C GLN A 189 6.96 4.31 -10.78
N PRO A 190 7.25 5.56 -11.19
CA PRO A 190 7.80 6.57 -10.29
C PRO A 190 6.98 6.81 -9.02
N ASP A 191 5.65 6.64 -9.10
CA ASP A 191 4.71 6.85 -8.01
C ASP A 191 4.05 5.55 -7.50
N PHE A 192 4.35 4.39 -8.11
CA PHE A 192 3.65 3.14 -7.81
C PHE A 192 4.58 1.93 -7.88
N HIS A 193 4.59 1.11 -6.83
CA HIS A 193 5.18 -0.22 -6.87
C HIS A 193 4.13 -1.29 -6.54
N LEU A 194 4.12 -2.34 -7.34
CA LEU A 194 3.49 -3.61 -7.02
C LEU A 194 4.57 -4.68 -6.84
N HIS A 195 4.48 -5.41 -5.74
CA HIS A 195 5.21 -6.67 -5.55
C HIS A 195 4.20 -7.79 -5.31
N LEU A 196 3.97 -8.63 -6.31
CA LEU A 196 3.09 -9.78 -6.21
C LEU A 196 3.94 -11.05 -6.01
N ARG A 197 3.75 -11.74 -4.88
CA ARG A 197 4.47 -12.99 -4.57
C ARG A 197 4.12 -14.05 -5.63
N GLY A 198 5.11 -14.69 -6.22
CA GLY A 198 4.89 -15.80 -7.14
C GLY A 198 4.08 -16.93 -6.49
N GLY A 199 3.22 -17.56 -7.28
CA GLY A 199 2.28 -18.60 -6.85
C GLY A 199 1.10 -18.11 -5.99
N SER A 200 0.98 -16.80 -5.71
CA SER A 200 -0.18 -16.27 -4.96
C SER A 200 -1.46 -16.18 -5.79
N VAL A 201 -1.32 -16.15 -7.12
CA VAL A 201 -2.43 -16.07 -8.07
C VAL A 201 -2.45 -17.34 -8.91
N ALA A 202 -3.53 -18.10 -8.82
CA ALA A 202 -3.77 -19.27 -9.64
C ALA A 202 -4.64 -18.96 -10.88
N GLY A 203 -5.40 -17.86 -10.83
CA GLY A 203 -6.29 -17.44 -11.91
C GLY A 203 -6.82 -16.03 -11.73
N TRP A 204 -7.57 -15.58 -12.73
CA TRP A 204 -8.22 -14.27 -12.74
C TRP A 204 -9.71 -14.45 -13.04
N ARG A 205 -10.56 -14.03 -12.12
CA ARG A 205 -12.00 -13.96 -12.33
C ARG A 205 -12.34 -12.73 -13.15
N ARG A 206 -12.87 -12.95 -14.35
CA ARG A 206 -13.35 -11.90 -15.24
C ARG A 206 -14.73 -11.40 -14.81
N ARG A 207 -14.91 -10.09 -14.79
CA ARG A 207 -16.20 -9.41 -14.71
C ARG A 207 -16.26 -8.32 -15.77
N ASP A 208 -17.25 -8.41 -16.65
CA ASP A 208 -17.52 -7.41 -17.66
C ASP A 208 -18.31 -6.23 -17.05
N GLU A 209 -17.84 -5.01 -17.31
CA GLU A 209 -18.55 -3.76 -17.06
C GLU A 209 -18.89 -3.09 -18.40
N SER A 210 -19.72 -2.04 -18.39
CA SER A 210 -20.20 -1.39 -19.61
C SER A 210 -19.08 -0.84 -20.51
N ASP A 211 -17.97 -0.38 -19.93
CA ASP A 211 -16.86 0.27 -20.65
C ASP A 211 -15.49 -0.34 -20.29
N ALA A 212 -15.46 -1.37 -19.46
CA ALA A 212 -14.23 -1.94 -18.92
C ALA A 212 -14.38 -3.43 -18.61
N ILE A 213 -13.24 -4.09 -18.44
CA ILE A 213 -13.15 -5.43 -17.84
C ILE A 213 -12.46 -5.27 -16.50
N VAL A 214 -12.97 -5.97 -15.49
CA VAL A 214 -12.30 -6.18 -14.21
C VAL A 214 -11.81 -7.62 -14.14
N LEU A 215 -10.53 -7.79 -13.84
CA LEU A 215 -9.90 -9.07 -13.52
C LEU A 215 -9.58 -9.08 -12.03
N GLU A 216 -10.17 -10.02 -11.29
CA GLU A 216 -9.92 -10.20 -9.87
C GLU A 216 -9.04 -11.42 -9.63
N ALA A 217 -7.93 -11.25 -8.92
CA ALA A 217 -7.00 -12.35 -8.69
C ALA A 217 -7.58 -13.38 -7.72
N GLU A 218 -7.46 -14.65 -8.08
CA GLU A 218 -7.87 -15.81 -7.29
C GLU A 218 -6.66 -16.63 -6.84
N ASN A 219 -6.67 -17.11 -5.60
CA ASN A 219 -5.69 -18.09 -5.12
C ASN A 219 -6.00 -19.51 -5.67
N ALA A 220 -5.15 -20.48 -5.34
CA ALA A 220 -5.34 -21.88 -5.74
C ALA A 220 -6.64 -22.53 -5.24
N GLY A 221 -7.28 -21.96 -4.21
CA GLY A 221 -8.58 -22.37 -3.69
C GLY A 221 -9.78 -21.72 -4.41
N GLY A 222 -9.54 -20.80 -5.36
CA GLY A 222 -10.59 -20.03 -6.04
C GLY A 222 -11.14 -18.85 -5.23
N GLU A 223 -10.44 -18.46 -4.15
CA GLU A 223 -10.82 -17.33 -3.30
C GLU A 223 -10.17 -16.04 -3.80
N LEU A 224 -10.90 -14.93 -3.73
CA LEU A 224 -10.37 -13.62 -4.12
C LEU A 224 -9.32 -13.14 -3.11
N ILE A 225 -8.17 -12.70 -3.61
CA ILE A 225 -7.05 -12.21 -2.77
C ILE A 225 -7.03 -10.69 -2.58
N GLY A 226 -8.09 -10.01 -3.04
CA GLY A 226 -8.26 -8.56 -2.93
C GLY A 226 -7.49 -7.71 -3.95
N LEU A 227 -6.63 -8.33 -4.78
CA LEU A 227 -5.98 -7.67 -5.90
C LEU A 227 -6.89 -7.71 -7.15
N SER A 228 -7.06 -6.56 -7.80
CA SER A 228 -7.82 -6.46 -9.04
C SER A 228 -7.16 -5.52 -10.04
N VAL A 229 -7.41 -5.78 -11.32
CA VAL A 229 -7.00 -4.96 -12.45
C VAL A 229 -8.25 -4.57 -13.25
N ARG A 230 -8.44 -3.28 -13.52
CA ARG A 230 -9.56 -2.76 -14.33
C ARG A 230 -9.02 -1.99 -15.52
N GLY A 231 -9.59 -2.16 -16.70
CA GLY A 231 -9.18 -1.39 -17.88
C GLY A 231 -10.06 -1.64 -19.10
N PRO A 232 -9.74 -0.99 -20.24
CA PRO A 232 -10.55 -1.09 -21.46
C PRO A 232 -10.73 -2.53 -21.94
N ALA A 233 -11.90 -2.84 -22.50
CA ALA A 233 -12.22 -4.20 -22.94
C ALA A 233 -11.21 -4.78 -23.96
N ALA A 234 -10.63 -3.92 -24.81
CA ALA A 234 -9.62 -4.29 -25.79
C ALA A 234 -8.30 -4.78 -25.15
N VAL A 235 -7.95 -4.31 -23.95
CA VAL A 235 -6.73 -4.71 -23.24
C VAL A 235 -6.82 -6.14 -22.73
N PHE A 236 -8.00 -6.53 -22.22
CA PHE A 236 -8.23 -7.85 -21.61
C PHE A 236 -9.07 -8.77 -22.48
N SER A 237 -9.02 -8.63 -23.80
CA SER A 237 -9.82 -9.46 -24.73
C SER A 237 -9.45 -10.94 -24.74
N LYS A 238 -8.27 -11.29 -24.21
CA LYS A 238 -7.74 -12.68 -24.14
C LYS A 238 -8.11 -13.41 -22.83
N PHE A 239 -8.81 -12.75 -21.91
CA PHE A 239 -9.29 -13.30 -20.63
C PHE A 239 -10.72 -13.82 -20.72
#